data_AF-A0A2E9TDR5-F1
#
_entry.id   AF-A0A2E9TDR5-F1
#
_cell.length_a   1.000
_cell.length_b   1.000
_cell.length_c   1.000
_cell.angle_alpha   90.00
_cell.angle_beta   90.00
_cell.angle_gamma   90.00
#
_symmetry.space_group_name_H-M   'P 1'
#
loop_
_entity.id
_entity.type
_entity.pdbx_description
1 polymer ?
#
loop_
_entity_poly.entity_id
_entity_poly.type
_entity_poly.pdbx_seq_one_letter_code
_entity_poly.pdbx_strand_id
1 'polypeptide(L)'
;MQLGRVAMKHPSDLQTHRESDLVPEAMPDIIAPRLCDPEAVPVETPDRKPSPSEPIHEGCVKKRAQRITRRETRCAASGLCMDSDRFEESHPSLFHRRDIARPSQVAGRRKVPLTTSLGRPDLLSVTRLLCDVRTPGDDLRYGEKKAENPNPAPVHRRPIVVWNVTRSCNLHCAHCYASSHDEVYPGELTTEQAIKVIDDLADYGIPVLLFSGGEPIKRFDLPILVKHAADRGLRPTLSSNGTLMTPEIARTLADAGMVRAGISLDGLEQVNDKFRGSKGAFKDALEGIRNATDVGMRVSLRFTMTKQNVDDMPGLFDLAEEVGIPRVCIYHLAYAGRGEKLLSFDLDNDRRREAVEFIFKRTIQSHATGHNLEVLTVDNHADGPILAMWAREHAPDRADDIERLMLKNGGNSAGRGIASIDNLGNIHPDQFWWTRNLGNVLEQPFSEVWEDADNGFLSQLRDRKALLPQRCRDCSWLNSCNGNLRVRGESATGDPFGMDPACYLTDAEIAETVAV
;
A
#
# COMPACT_ATOMS: atom_id res chain seq x y z
N MET A 1 -37.91 37.15 31.87
CA MET A 1 -37.65 36.77 33.28
C MET A 1 -36.15 36.74 33.50
N GLN A 2 -35.73 37.25 34.64
CA GLN A 2 -34.39 37.74 34.96
C GLN A 2 -33.26 36.69 35.00
N LEU A 3 -32.11 37.18 34.55
CA LEU A 3 -30.73 36.93 34.99
C LEU A 3 -30.55 36.35 36.40
N GLY A 4 -29.62 35.40 36.51
CA GLY A 4 -28.95 35.01 37.75
C GLY A 4 -27.53 34.50 37.48
N ARG A 5 -26.52 35.33 37.75
CA ARG A 5 -25.09 34.98 37.83
C ARG A 5 -24.80 34.22 39.14
N VAL A 6 -23.63 33.55 39.19
CA VAL A 6 -22.66 33.32 40.32
C VAL A 6 -22.03 31.92 40.14
N ALA A 7 -20.75 31.62 40.30
CA ALA A 7 -19.48 32.36 40.40
C ALA A 7 -18.34 31.33 40.26
N MET A 8 -17.16 31.77 39.81
CA MET A 8 -15.90 31.02 39.88
C MET A 8 -15.38 30.92 41.31
N LYS A 9 -14.75 29.80 41.67
CA LYS A 9 -13.76 29.71 42.75
C LYS A 9 -12.59 28.81 42.30
N HIS A 10 -11.38 29.35 42.43
CA HIS A 10 -10.08 28.68 42.32
C HIS A 10 -9.54 28.34 43.74
N PRO A 11 -8.41 27.63 43.88
CA PRO A 11 -8.27 26.49 44.79
C PRO A 11 -7.43 26.80 46.03
N SER A 12 -7.63 26.00 47.07
CA SER A 12 -6.67 25.79 48.15
C SER A 12 -6.99 24.45 48.84
N ASP A 13 -6.06 23.49 48.81
CA ASP A 13 -5.42 23.02 50.02
C ASP A 13 -4.41 21.89 49.71
N LEU A 14 -3.17 22.19 50.09
CA LEU A 14 -2.03 21.31 50.20
C LEU A 14 -2.25 20.34 51.37
N GLN A 15 -1.99 19.04 51.15
CA GLN A 15 -1.35 18.22 52.17
C GLN A 15 -0.61 17.02 51.54
N THR A 16 0.70 17.18 51.56
CA THR A 16 1.81 16.22 51.62
C THR A 16 1.48 14.74 51.88
N HIS A 17 1.90 13.85 50.98
CA HIS A 17 2.35 12.50 51.34
C HIS A 17 3.61 12.12 50.54
N ARG A 18 4.68 11.96 51.33
CA ARG A 18 5.99 11.30 51.18
C ARG A 18 6.36 10.63 49.86
N GLU A 19 7.53 11.06 49.39
CA GLU A 19 8.46 10.39 48.48
C GLU A 19 8.81 8.97 48.96
N SER A 20 8.86 8.03 48.01
CA SER A 20 9.60 6.78 48.15
C SER A 20 10.25 6.45 46.81
N ASP A 21 11.58 6.37 46.88
CA ASP A 21 12.56 6.02 45.86
C ASP A 21 12.17 4.88 44.92
N LEU A 22 12.17 5.16 43.60
CA LEU A 22 12.46 4.17 42.57
C LEU A 22 13.21 4.85 41.42
N VAL A 23 14.51 4.54 41.37
CA VAL A 23 15.47 4.88 40.32
C VAL A 23 15.11 4.11 39.03
N PRO A 24 15.08 4.72 37.84
CA PRO A 24 15.05 3.97 36.59
C PRO A 24 16.46 3.50 36.24
N GLU A 25 16.63 2.19 36.11
CA GLU A 25 17.86 1.57 35.60
C GLU A 25 18.14 2.03 34.17
N ALA A 26 19.39 2.46 33.95
CA ALA A 26 19.93 2.84 32.66
C ALA A 26 20.08 1.62 31.74
N MET A 27 19.65 1.75 30.48
CA MET A 27 19.98 0.80 29.42
C MET A 27 21.47 0.89 29.09
N PRO A 28 22.18 -0.24 28.90
CA PRO A 28 23.63 -0.22 28.69
C PRO A 28 24.02 0.28 27.29
N ASP A 29 25.08 1.08 27.27
CA ASP A 29 25.79 1.56 26.07
C ASP A 29 26.15 0.40 25.12
N ILE A 30 25.62 0.46 23.90
CA ILE A 30 26.06 -0.44 22.82
C ILE A 30 27.37 0.11 22.24
N ILE A 31 28.46 -0.53 22.64
CA ILE A 31 29.79 -0.37 22.06
C ILE A 31 29.77 -0.85 20.61
N ALA A 32 30.14 0.02 19.68
CA ALA A 32 30.33 -0.31 18.26
C ALA A 32 31.39 -1.41 18.06
N PRO A 33 31.14 -2.49 17.30
CA PRO A 33 32.18 -3.42 16.92
C PRO A 33 33.02 -2.85 15.76
N ARG A 34 34.33 -2.89 15.95
CA ARG A 34 35.35 -2.60 14.93
C ARG A 34 35.22 -3.56 13.74
N LEU A 35 35.33 -2.99 12.55
CA LEU A 35 35.58 -3.67 11.28
C LEU A 35 36.87 -4.51 11.37
N CYS A 36 36.80 -5.79 11.00
CA CYS A 36 37.96 -6.58 10.59
C CYS A 36 37.70 -7.12 9.17
N ASP A 37 38.71 -6.92 8.33
CA ASP A 37 38.80 -7.25 6.91
C ASP A 37 38.70 -8.76 6.59
N PRO A 38 38.47 -9.12 5.30
CA PRO A 38 38.02 -10.45 4.90
C PRO A 38 39.17 -11.39 4.56
N GLU A 39 39.09 -12.64 5.04
CA GLU A 39 39.80 -13.76 4.42
C GLU A 39 38.83 -14.90 4.10
N ALA A 40 38.92 -15.35 2.85
CA ALA A 40 38.06 -16.34 2.22
C ALA A 40 38.42 -17.78 2.63
N VAL A 41 37.41 -18.60 2.91
CA VAL A 41 37.51 -20.08 2.84
C VAL A 41 36.13 -20.64 2.39
N PRO A 42 36.07 -21.59 1.44
CA PRO A 42 34.84 -22.01 0.77
C PRO A 42 34.06 -23.08 1.57
N VAL A 43 32.72 -23.06 1.46
CA VAL A 43 31.86 -24.11 2.02
C VAL A 43 31.23 -24.92 0.87
N GLU A 44 31.55 -26.21 0.86
CA GLU A 44 30.98 -27.24 -0.01
C GLU A 44 29.52 -27.55 0.37
N THR A 45 28.67 -27.71 -0.64
CA THR A 45 27.30 -28.22 -0.52
C THR A 45 27.27 -29.74 -0.61
N PRO A 46 26.54 -30.47 0.27
CA PRO A 46 26.24 -31.87 0.00
C PRO A 46 24.88 -32.03 -0.69
N ASP A 47 24.95 -32.63 -1.87
CA ASP A 47 23.88 -33.29 -2.61
C ASP A 47 23.03 -34.22 -1.72
N ARG A 48 21.70 -34.16 -1.86
CA ARG A 48 20.78 -35.26 -1.48
C ARG A 48 20.01 -35.75 -2.70
N LYS A 49 20.37 -36.93 -3.19
CA LYS A 49 19.53 -37.79 -4.03
C LYS A 49 18.69 -38.74 -3.18
N PRO A 50 17.49 -39.15 -3.64
CA PRO A 50 16.58 -40.00 -2.88
C PRO A 50 16.84 -41.49 -3.13
N SER A 51 16.55 -42.35 -2.14
CA SER A 51 16.44 -43.81 -2.29
C SER A 51 15.61 -44.39 -1.12
N PRO A 52 15.16 -45.67 -1.17
CA PRO A 52 13.90 -46.09 -1.78
C PRO A 52 12.94 -46.79 -0.77
N SER A 53 11.73 -47.01 -1.25
CA SER A 53 10.62 -47.79 -0.67
C SER A 53 10.97 -49.24 -0.27
N GLU A 54 10.32 -49.77 0.79
CA GLU A 54 9.71 -51.12 0.91
C GLU A 54 9.13 -51.39 2.36
N PRO A 55 8.30 -52.43 2.66
CA PRO A 55 6.83 -52.29 2.62
C PRO A 55 6.04 -52.89 3.85
N ILE A 56 4.69 -52.75 3.78
CA ILE A 56 3.57 -53.52 4.43
C ILE A 56 3.33 -53.45 5.96
N HIS A 57 2.14 -52.98 6.37
CA HIS A 57 1.16 -53.84 7.05
C HIS A 57 -0.28 -53.30 6.97
N GLU A 58 -1.18 -54.15 6.49
CA GLU A 58 -2.62 -53.98 6.37
C GLU A 58 -3.32 -53.83 7.73
N GLY A 59 -4.34 -52.96 7.81
CA GLY A 59 -5.36 -53.06 8.85
C GLY A 59 -6.05 -51.76 9.26
N CYS A 60 -6.95 -51.20 8.44
CA CYS A 60 -8.23 -50.61 8.91
C CYS A 60 -9.05 -49.99 7.75
N VAL A 61 -9.60 -50.85 6.89
CA VAL A 61 -10.80 -50.52 6.12
C VAL A 61 -11.97 -51.22 6.80
N LYS A 62 -12.72 -50.48 7.63
CA LYS A 62 -14.11 -50.75 8.05
C LYS A 62 -14.49 -49.77 9.16
N LYS A 63 -15.03 -48.60 8.78
CA LYS A 63 -16.03 -47.79 9.51
C LYS A 63 -16.18 -46.40 8.85
N ARG A 64 -16.86 -46.35 7.70
CA ARG A 64 -17.66 -45.18 7.25
C ARG A 64 -18.33 -45.50 5.91
N ALA A 65 -19.18 -46.51 5.93
CA ALA A 65 -20.15 -46.77 4.86
C ALA A 65 -21.42 -47.30 5.53
N GLN A 66 -22.21 -46.39 6.10
CA GLN A 66 -23.59 -46.60 6.54
C GLN A 66 -24.15 -45.27 7.06
N ARG A 67 -24.63 -44.42 6.15
CA ARG A 67 -25.72 -43.43 6.37
C ARG A 67 -26.02 -42.71 5.05
N ILE A 68 -26.66 -43.43 4.14
CA ILE A 68 -27.57 -42.86 3.14
C ILE A 68 -28.87 -43.62 3.36
N THR A 69 -29.95 -42.89 3.66
CA THR A 69 -31.34 -43.09 3.19
C THR A 69 -32.29 -42.37 4.14
N ARG A 70 -32.86 -41.25 3.67
CA ARG A 70 -34.24 -40.77 3.85
C ARG A 70 -34.30 -39.26 3.69
N ARG A 71 -34.58 -38.81 2.47
CA ARG A 71 -35.62 -37.79 2.14
C ARG A 71 -35.47 -37.38 0.67
N GLU A 72 -36.06 -38.18 -0.20
CA GLU A 72 -36.67 -37.68 -1.42
C GLU A 72 -38.16 -37.56 -1.14
N THR A 73 -38.71 -36.35 -1.16
CA THR A 73 -40.01 -36.07 -1.78
C THR A 73 -40.22 -34.56 -1.88
N ARG A 74 -40.57 -34.13 -3.10
CA ARG A 74 -41.18 -32.85 -3.49
C ARG A 74 -40.26 -31.62 -3.57
N CYS A 75 -39.74 -31.36 -4.77
CA CYS A 75 -40.36 -30.39 -5.69
C CYS A 75 -39.55 -30.32 -6.99
N ALA A 76 -40.10 -30.92 -8.05
CA ALA A 76 -39.76 -30.61 -9.43
C ALA A 76 -40.83 -29.63 -9.95
N ALA A 77 -40.41 -28.45 -10.43
CA ALA A 77 -41.15 -27.65 -11.41
C ALA A 77 -40.21 -26.58 -11.99
N SER A 78 -40.22 -26.45 -13.33
CA SER A 78 -39.35 -25.63 -14.20
C SER A 78 -37.88 -26.07 -14.22
N GLY A 79 -37.38 -26.87 -15.17
CA GLY A 79 -37.79 -27.06 -16.55
C GLY A 79 -37.01 -26.10 -17.45
N LEU A 80 -35.78 -26.51 -17.82
CA LEU A 80 -35.08 -26.27 -19.09
C LEU A 80 -33.58 -26.65 -18.93
N CYS A 81 -33.26 -27.92 -19.20
CA CYS A 81 -31.94 -28.33 -19.65
C CYS A 81 -32.01 -28.55 -21.17
N MET A 82 -31.11 -27.94 -21.93
CA MET A 82 -30.71 -28.45 -23.24
C MET A 82 -29.19 -28.63 -23.23
N ASP A 83 -28.81 -29.81 -23.68
CA ASP A 83 -27.48 -30.39 -23.75
C ASP A 83 -26.71 -29.95 -25.00
N SER A 84 -25.40 -30.23 -24.94
CA SER A 84 -24.50 -30.69 -26.00
C SER A 84 -23.78 -29.68 -26.90
N ASP A 85 -22.46 -29.65 -26.69
CA ASP A 85 -21.44 -30.10 -27.65
C ASP A 85 -21.74 -29.88 -29.15
N ARG A 86 -20.97 -28.97 -29.74
CA ARG A 86 -20.36 -29.04 -31.08
C ARG A 86 -19.64 -27.72 -31.34
N PHE A 87 -18.35 -27.75 -31.64
CA PHE A 87 -17.75 -27.18 -32.85
C PHE A 87 -16.22 -27.27 -32.77
N GLU A 88 -15.68 -28.26 -33.47
CA GLU A 88 -14.30 -28.33 -33.94
C GLU A 88 -14.23 -27.81 -35.39
N GLU A 89 -13.08 -27.18 -35.70
CA GLU A 89 -12.42 -27.02 -36.99
C GLU A 89 -13.05 -26.20 -38.15
N SER A 90 -12.39 -25.10 -38.51
CA SER A 90 -11.89 -24.85 -39.87
C SER A 90 -10.96 -23.62 -39.96
N HIS A 91 -9.71 -23.85 -40.40
CA HIS A 91 -8.74 -22.88 -40.90
C HIS A 91 -9.07 -22.54 -42.39
N PRO A 92 -8.67 -21.37 -42.97
CA PRO A 92 -7.26 -21.11 -43.29
C PRO A 92 -6.74 -19.66 -43.25
N SER A 93 -5.42 -19.62 -43.19
CA SER A 93 -4.47 -18.52 -43.41
C SER A 93 -4.80 -17.53 -44.53
N LEU A 94 -4.56 -16.24 -44.30
CA LEU A 94 -4.19 -15.28 -45.35
C LEU A 94 -3.12 -14.30 -44.84
N PHE A 95 -1.88 -14.57 -45.28
CA PHE A 95 -0.80 -13.60 -45.36
C PHE A 95 -1.19 -12.48 -46.33
N HIS A 96 -1.13 -11.22 -45.90
CA HIS A 96 -0.91 -10.09 -46.80
C HIS A 96 0.04 -9.08 -46.14
N ARG A 97 1.30 -9.11 -46.59
CA ARG A 97 2.26 -8.01 -46.44
C ARG A 97 1.74 -6.82 -47.26
N ARG A 98 1.64 -5.65 -46.64
CA ARG A 98 1.62 -4.38 -47.36
C ARG A 98 2.77 -3.51 -46.86
N ASP A 99 3.66 -3.23 -47.80
CA ASP A 99 4.71 -2.24 -47.74
C ASP A 99 4.11 -0.86 -47.46
N ILE A 100 4.62 -0.17 -46.44
CA ILE A 100 4.41 1.27 -46.28
C ILE A 100 5.77 1.94 -46.13
N ALA A 101 5.96 2.92 -47.00
CA ALA A 101 7.18 3.66 -47.29
C ALA A 101 7.72 4.46 -46.10
N ARG A 102 9.06 4.60 -46.06
CA ARG A 102 9.78 5.54 -45.18
C ARG A 102 9.73 6.95 -45.76
N PRO A 103 9.49 7.99 -44.95
CA PRO A 103 9.92 9.35 -45.28
C PRO A 103 11.18 9.76 -44.50
N SER A 104 12.19 10.12 -45.30
CA SER A 104 13.18 11.20 -45.15
C SER A 104 13.58 11.72 -43.76
N GLN A 105 14.90 11.69 -43.55
CA GLN A 105 15.66 12.46 -42.56
C GLN A 105 15.43 13.97 -42.70
N VAL A 106 15.15 14.65 -41.58
CA VAL A 106 15.46 16.08 -41.39
C VAL A 106 16.18 16.23 -40.05
N ALA A 107 17.35 16.86 -40.13
CA ALA A 107 18.29 17.09 -39.04
C ALA A 107 17.82 18.23 -38.10
N GLY A 108 18.20 18.12 -36.81
CA GLY A 108 18.07 19.22 -35.85
C GLY A 108 17.81 18.82 -34.40
N ARG A 109 18.58 17.87 -33.83
CA ARG A 109 18.48 17.59 -32.38
C ARG A 109 19.29 18.62 -31.59
N ARG A 110 18.58 19.59 -30.99
CA ARG A 110 19.08 20.33 -29.82
C ARG A 110 19.43 19.32 -28.72
N LYS A 111 20.60 19.49 -28.09
CA LYS A 111 20.98 18.72 -26.89
C LYS A 111 19.97 19.03 -25.79
N VAL A 112 19.10 18.07 -25.49
CA VAL A 112 18.27 18.07 -24.28
C VAL A 112 19.16 17.60 -23.12
N PRO A 113 19.20 18.30 -21.96
CA PRO A 113 20.03 17.87 -20.84
C PRO A 113 19.62 16.47 -20.35
N LEU A 114 20.58 15.68 -19.85
CA LEU A 114 20.32 14.40 -19.21
C LEU A 114 19.25 14.58 -18.11
N THR A 115 18.05 14.08 -18.33
CA THR A 115 17.04 13.96 -17.29
C THR A 115 17.38 12.77 -16.41
N THR A 116 17.75 13.04 -15.17
CA THR A 116 17.85 12.05 -14.10
C THR A 116 16.48 11.39 -13.92
N SER A 117 16.45 10.06 -13.86
CA SER A 117 15.23 9.28 -13.76
C SER A 117 14.60 9.40 -12.36
N LEU A 118 13.76 10.42 -12.13
CA LEU A 118 12.95 10.60 -10.91
C LEU A 118 12.00 9.43 -10.70
N GLY A 119 12.07 8.70 -9.59
CA GLY A 119 11.17 7.64 -9.14
C GLY A 119 9.66 7.94 -8.99
N ARG A 120 8.89 6.95 -8.49
CA ARG A 120 7.42 6.86 -8.42
C ARG A 120 6.96 6.76 -6.95
N PRO A 121 6.60 7.87 -6.30
CA PRO A 121 6.46 7.88 -4.86
C PRO A 121 5.01 7.92 -4.34
N ASP A 122 4.56 6.92 -3.60
CA ASP A 122 3.68 7.24 -2.44
C ASP A 122 4.16 6.57 -1.15
N LEU A 123 5.06 5.60 -1.29
CA LEU A 123 5.65 4.84 -0.20
C LEU A 123 7.12 5.24 -0.09
N LEU A 124 7.55 5.60 1.12
CA LEU A 124 8.95 5.79 1.46
C LEU A 124 9.53 4.44 1.91
N SER A 125 10.58 3.94 1.24
CA SER A 125 11.25 2.70 1.66
C SER A 125 12.34 2.99 2.69
N VAL A 126 12.00 2.84 3.98
CA VAL A 126 12.95 3.01 5.09
C VAL A 126 14.08 1.99 4.97
N THR A 127 13.75 0.75 4.61
CA THR A 127 14.74 -0.31 4.33
C THR A 127 15.72 0.09 3.24
N ARG A 128 15.26 0.59 2.09
CA ARG A 128 16.15 0.99 0.99
C ARG A 128 17.05 2.14 1.40
N LEU A 129 16.51 3.12 2.12
CA LEU A 129 17.23 4.33 2.49
C LEU A 129 18.29 4.04 3.58
N LEU A 130 17.92 3.36 4.66
CA LEU A 130 18.82 3.13 5.80
C LEU A 130 19.71 1.89 5.64
N CYS A 131 19.23 0.81 5.01
CA CYS A 131 19.94 -0.47 4.96
C CYS A 131 20.54 -0.79 3.57
N ASP A 132 20.35 0.09 2.58
CA ASP A 132 20.73 -0.12 1.16
C ASP A 132 20.13 -1.36 0.48
N VAL A 133 19.20 -2.04 1.11
CA VAL A 133 18.62 -3.27 0.54
C VAL A 133 17.60 -2.89 -0.53
N ARG A 134 17.81 -3.40 -1.75
CA ARG A 134 16.86 -3.26 -2.85
C ARG A 134 15.65 -4.14 -2.63
N THR A 135 14.45 -3.58 -2.78
CA THR A 135 13.20 -4.34 -2.63
C THR A 135 12.27 -4.21 -3.84
N PRO A 136 11.29 -5.12 -4.02
CA PRO A 136 10.34 -5.01 -5.11
C PRO A 136 9.55 -3.69 -5.07
N GLY A 137 9.65 -2.92 -6.15
CA GLY A 137 9.03 -1.60 -6.28
C GLY A 137 10.02 -0.44 -6.22
N ASP A 138 11.29 -0.65 -5.89
CA ASP A 138 12.30 0.42 -5.89
C ASP A 138 12.60 0.98 -7.29
N ASP A 139 12.44 0.15 -8.33
CA ASP A 139 12.46 0.58 -9.73
C ASP A 139 11.37 1.61 -10.02
N LEU A 140 10.19 1.40 -9.43
CA LEU A 140 9.13 2.38 -9.40
C LEU A 140 9.60 3.57 -8.57
N ARG A 141 9.84 3.42 -7.26
CA ARG A 141 10.10 4.50 -6.29
C ARG A 141 11.31 5.38 -6.53
N TYR A 142 12.35 4.89 -7.21
CA TYR A 142 13.62 5.61 -7.38
C TYR A 142 14.08 5.67 -8.84
N GLY A 143 13.31 5.08 -9.78
CA GLY A 143 13.54 5.22 -11.22
C GLY A 143 14.76 4.46 -11.72
N GLU A 144 15.26 3.49 -10.96
CA GLU A 144 16.43 2.70 -11.34
C GLU A 144 16.02 1.65 -12.39
N LYS A 145 16.61 1.72 -13.59
CA LYS A 145 16.27 0.84 -14.72
C LYS A 145 16.50 -0.64 -14.37
N LYS A 146 15.56 -1.52 -14.73
CA LYS A 146 15.93 -2.88 -15.15
C LYS A 146 16.75 -2.76 -16.45
N ALA A 147 17.81 -3.57 -16.59
CA ALA A 147 18.73 -3.52 -17.73
C ALA A 147 18.08 -3.78 -19.11
N GLU A 148 16.77 -4.01 -19.21
CA GLU A 148 16.09 -4.45 -20.43
C GLU A 148 14.71 -3.80 -20.57
N ASN A 149 14.63 -2.52 -20.98
CA ASN A 149 13.38 -2.01 -21.55
C ASN A 149 13.66 -0.99 -22.68
N PRO A 150 13.37 -1.32 -23.96
CA PRO A 150 13.85 -0.57 -25.12
C PRO A 150 13.00 0.65 -25.52
N ASN A 151 11.96 1.04 -24.76
CA ASN A 151 11.06 2.12 -25.19
C ASN A 151 10.88 3.25 -24.14
N PRO A 152 11.46 4.45 -24.35
CA PRO A 152 11.24 5.60 -23.47
C PRO A 152 10.09 6.46 -24.01
N ALA A 153 8.88 6.32 -23.44
CA ALA A 153 7.76 7.22 -23.69
C ALA A 153 7.81 8.47 -22.76
N PRO A 154 7.16 9.60 -23.12
CA PRO A 154 7.52 10.94 -22.65
C PRO A 154 7.10 11.26 -21.21
N VAL A 155 7.96 12.05 -20.54
CA VAL A 155 7.83 13.04 -19.44
C VAL A 155 6.80 12.88 -18.28
N HIS A 156 5.68 12.14 -18.42
CA HIS A 156 4.79 11.77 -17.31
C HIS A 156 4.70 10.24 -17.17
N ARG A 157 5.02 9.71 -15.98
CA ARG A 157 5.05 8.26 -15.72
C ARG A 157 3.64 7.74 -15.42
N ARG A 158 3.25 6.61 -16.04
CA ARG A 158 1.95 5.95 -15.82
C ARG A 158 1.74 5.55 -14.34
N PRO A 159 0.57 5.82 -13.75
CA PRO A 159 0.31 5.70 -12.32
C PRO A 159 0.09 4.24 -11.89
N ILE A 160 0.39 3.92 -10.63
CA ILE A 160 -0.25 2.77 -9.98
C ILE A 160 -1.74 3.08 -9.84
N VAL A 161 -2.60 2.14 -10.21
CA VAL A 161 -4.06 2.32 -10.07
C VAL A 161 -4.55 1.47 -8.91
N VAL A 162 -5.13 2.13 -7.91
CA VAL A 162 -5.87 1.48 -6.83
C VAL A 162 -7.33 1.44 -7.20
N TRP A 163 -7.90 0.25 -7.37
CA TRP A 163 -9.30 0.12 -7.73
C TRP A 163 -10.11 -0.50 -6.60
N ASN A 164 -11.04 0.29 -6.09
CA ASN A 164 -12.03 -0.15 -5.14
C ASN A 164 -13.15 -0.89 -5.86
N VAL A 165 -12.99 -2.19 -6.08
CA VAL A 165 -13.89 -2.96 -6.96
C VAL A 165 -15.27 -3.20 -6.37
N THR A 166 -15.44 -3.00 -5.07
CA THR A 166 -16.72 -3.02 -4.36
C THR A 166 -16.64 -2.09 -3.15
N ARG A 167 -17.77 -1.62 -2.65
CA ARG A 167 -17.85 -0.91 -1.37
C ARG A 167 -18.30 -1.84 -0.24
N SER A 168 -18.81 -3.04 -0.54
CA SER A 168 -19.22 -4.03 0.46
C SER A 168 -18.05 -4.53 1.30
N CYS A 169 -18.16 -4.53 2.63
CA CYS A 169 -17.12 -5.02 3.54
C CYS A 169 -17.73 -5.78 4.71
N ASN A 170 -17.12 -6.89 5.12
CA ASN A 170 -17.57 -7.67 6.28
C ASN A 170 -17.11 -7.07 7.64
N LEU A 171 -16.41 -5.93 7.63
CA LEU A 171 -15.92 -5.23 8.83
C LEU A 171 -16.43 -3.79 8.90
N HIS A 172 -16.29 -3.18 10.08
CA HIS A 172 -16.70 -1.79 10.33
C HIS A 172 -15.57 -1.00 11.02
N CYS A 173 -14.40 -0.92 10.36
CA CYS A 173 -13.21 -0.28 10.89
C CYS A 173 -13.46 1.21 11.20
N ALA A 174 -12.88 1.70 12.31
CA ALA A 174 -13.03 3.08 12.76
C ALA A 174 -12.53 4.13 11.74
N HIS A 175 -11.44 3.83 11.04
CA HIS A 175 -10.74 4.74 10.12
C HIS A 175 -11.08 4.53 8.63
N CYS A 176 -12.12 3.74 8.30
CA CYS A 176 -12.39 3.33 6.93
C CYS A 176 -12.66 4.52 6.00
N TYR A 177 -11.79 4.71 5.01
CA TYR A 177 -11.91 5.79 4.03
C TYR A 177 -13.13 5.65 3.11
N ALA A 178 -13.55 4.43 2.79
CA ALA A 178 -14.71 4.16 1.93
C ALA A 178 -16.06 4.17 2.70
N SER A 179 -16.03 4.31 4.04
CA SER A 179 -17.21 4.20 4.91
C SER A 179 -18.08 2.97 4.58
N SER A 180 -17.42 1.83 4.41
CA SER A 180 -18.01 0.56 3.99
C SER A 180 -18.75 -0.16 5.11
N HIS A 181 -19.79 -0.91 4.73
CA HIS A 181 -20.60 -1.77 5.59
C HIS A 181 -20.86 -3.12 4.93
N ASP A 182 -21.42 -4.05 5.70
CA ASP A 182 -21.82 -5.38 5.24
C ASP A 182 -23.18 -5.34 4.56
N GLU A 183 -23.24 -4.65 3.42
CA GLU A 183 -24.45 -4.48 2.62
C GLU A 183 -24.11 -4.50 1.12
N VAL A 184 -25.13 -4.65 0.28
CA VAL A 184 -25.00 -4.59 -1.18
C VAL A 184 -25.16 -3.13 -1.61
N TYR A 185 -24.15 -2.59 -2.27
CA TYR A 185 -24.20 -1.24 -2.83
C TYR A 185 -24.68 -1.31 -4.29
N PRO A 186 -25.72 -0.55 -4.67
CA PRO A 186 -26.18 -0.53 -6.06
C PRO A 186 -25.23 0.28 -6.95
N GLY A 187 -25.24 -0.04 -8.25
CA GLY A 187 -24.50 0.73 -9.27
C GLY A 187 -23.03 0.35 -9.44
N GLU A 188 -22.56 -0.71 -8.77
CA GLU A 188 -21.19 -1.22 -8.98
C GLU A 188 -21.01 -1.81 -10.38
N LEU A 189 -19.78 -1.72 -10.89
CA LEU A 189 -19.44 -2.19 -12.25
C LEU A 189 -19.71 -3.68 -12.44
N THR A 190 -20.40 -4.05 -13.53
CA THR A 190 -20.55 -5.45 -13.95
C THR A 190 -19.20 -6.06 -14.32
N THR A 191 -19.15 -7.39 -14.43
CA THR A 191 -17.95 -8.09 -14.89
C THR A 191 -17.49 -7.62 -16.27
N GLU A 192 -18.41 -7.41 -17.23
CA GLU A 192 -18.02 -6.96 -18.58
C GLU A 192 -17.49 -5.53 -18.58
N GLN A 193 -18.10 -4.64 -17.79
CA GLN A 193 -17.59 -3.28 -17.60
C GLN A 193 -16.19 -3.32 -16.98
N ALA A 194 -16.02 -4.14 -15.94
CA ALA A 194 -14.76 -4.26 -15.23
C ALA A 194 -13.63 -4.79 -16.13
N ILE A 195 -13.91 -5.77 -16.99
CA ILE A 195 -12.97 -6.29 -17.99
C ILE A 195 -12.50 -5.17 -18.95
N LYS A 196 -13.43 -4.34 -19.46
CA LYS A 196 -13.09 -3.21 -20.33
C LYS A 196 -12.19 -2.18 -19.65
N VAL A 197 -12.42 -1.90 -18.37
CA VAL A 197 -11.55 -1.03 -17.58
C VAL A 197 -10.14 -1.62 -17.50
N ILE A 198 -10.01 -2.92 -17.23
CA ILE A 198 -8.71 -3.60 -17.18
C ILE A 198 -8.01 -3.55 -18.55
N ASP A 199 -8.75 -3.71 -19.64
CA ASP A 199 -8.21 -3.61 -21.00
C ASP A 199 -7.59 -2.23 -21.24
N ASP A 200 -8.32 -1.15 -20.94
CA ASP A 200 -7.79 0.22 -21.08
C ASP A 200 -6.57 0.45 -20.18
N LEU A 201 -6.62 0.02 -18.92
CA LEU A 201 -5.49 0.14 -17.99
C LEU A 201 -4.25 -0.62 -18.48
N ALA A 202 -4.44 -1.79 -19.10
CA ALA A 202 -3.38 -2.59 -19.68
C ALA A 202 -2.80 -1.97 -20.95
N ASP A 203 -3.64 -1.45 -21.84
CA ASP A 203 -3.20 -0.75 -23.07
C ASP A 203 -2.49 0.57 -22.75
N TYR A 204 -2.99 1.27 -21.73
CA TYR A 204 -2.29 2.39 -21.10
C TYR A 204 -1.05 1.95 -20.33
N GLY A 205 -0.83 0.65 -20.11
CA GLY A 205 0.35 0.03 -19.51
C GLY A 205 0.75 0.56 -18.15
N ILE A 206 -0.22 0.66 -17.24
CA ILE A 206 0.03 0.91 -15.82
C ILE A 206 0.94 -0.21 -15.24
N PRO A 207 1.82 0.09 -14.28
CA PRO A 207 2.74 -0.90 -13.72
C PRO A 207 2.09 -1.93 -12.78
N VAL A 208 1.03 -1.53 -12.08
CA VAL A 208 0.39 -2.30 -11.00
C VAL A 208 -1.08 -1.92 -10.94
N LEU A 209 -1.94 -2.94 -10.85
CA LEU A 209 -3.34 -2.80 -10.50
C LEU A 209 -3.53 -3.34 -9.08
N LEU A 210 -3.89 -2.48 -8.14
CA LEU A 210 -4.17 -2.85 -6.76
C LEU A 210 -5.69 -2.98 -6.57
N PHE A 211 -6.17 -4.21 -6.44
CA PHE A 211 -7.55 -4.52 -6.06
C PHE A 211 -7.75 -4.20 -4.57
N SER A 212 -8.67 -3.28 -4.30
CA SER A 212 -9.10 -2.85 -2.97
C SER A 212 -10.63 -2.67 -2.95
N GLY A 213 -11.16 -1.81 -2.08
CA GLY A 213 -12.59 -1.50 -1.97
C GLY A 213 -13.29 -2.40 -0.98
N GLY A 214 -14.09 -1.80 -0.09
CA GLY A 214 -14.71 -2.47 1.04
C GLY A 214 -13.84 -3.61 1.55
N GLU A 215 -14.28 -4.84 1.32
CA GLU A 215 -13.40 -6.01 1.22
C GLU A 215 -13.46 -6.59 -0.21
N PRO A 216 -12.36 -6.57 -1.01
CA PRO A 216 -12.39 -7.04 -2.39
C PRO A 216 -12.77 -8.52 -2.52
N ILE A 217 -12.43 -9.36 -1.54
CA ILE A 217 -12.79 -10.79 -1.54
C ILE A 217 -14.32 -11.01 -1.57
N LYS A 218 -15.12 -10.03 -1.14
CA LYS A 218 -16.59 -10.11 -1.25
C LYS A 218 -17.11 -10.05 -2.67
N ARG A 219 -16.30 -9.56 -3.62
CA ARG A 219 -16.70 -9.47 -5.03
C ARG A 219 -16.60 -10.84 -5.70
N PHE A 220 -17.74 -11.39 -6.13
CA PHE A 220 -17.85 -12.78 -6.59
C PHE A 220 -17.00 -13.11 -7.83
N ASP A 221 -16.80 -12.14 -8.73
CA ASP A 221 -16.03 -12.27 -9.96
C ASP A 221 -14.57 -11.82 -9.81
N LEU A 222 -14.08 -11.53 -8.60
CA LEU A 222 -12.71 -11.08 -8.38
C LEU A 222 -11.66 -12.02 -9.03
N PRO A 223 -11.74 -13.36 -8.92
CA PRO A 223 -10.78 -14.25 -9.60
C PRO A 223 -10.74 -14.07 -11.11
N ILE A 224 -11.88 -13.77 -11.74
CA ILE A 224 -11.96 -13.51 -13.19
C ILE A 224 -11.20 -12.23 -13.53
N LEU A 225 -11.41 -11.17 -12.75
CA LEU A 225 -10.75 -9.88 -12.96
C LEU A 225 -9.24 -9.97 -12.74
N VAL A 226 -8.81 -10.70 -11.71
CA VAL A 226 -7.39 -10.94 -11.42
C VAL A 226 -6.73 -11.71 -12.56
N LYS A 227 -7.37 -12.79 -13.03
CA LYS A 227 -6.90 -13.56 -14.18
C LYS A 227 -6.77 -12.71 -15.43
N HIS A 228 -7.81 -11.95 -15.74
CA HIS A 228 -7.81 -11.08 -16.92
C HIS A 228 -6.69 -10.03 -16.85
N ALA A 229 -6.49 -9.38 -15.70
CA ALA A 229 -5.40 -8.43 -15.49
C ALA A 229 -4.02 -9.10 -15.67
N ALA A 230 -3.81 -10.29 -15.10
CA ALA A 230 -2.55 -11.03 -15.24
C ALA A 230 -2.29 -11.44 -16.70
N ASP A 231 -3.30 -11.98 -17.40
CA ASP A 231 -3.20 -12.38 -18.80
C ASP A 231 -2.90 -11.19 -19.73
N ARG A 232 -3.38 -9.99 -19.37
CA ARG A 232 -3.06 -8.71 -20.04
C ARG A 232 -1.70 -8.12 -19.66
N GLY A 233 -0.91 -8.82 -18.83
CA GLY A 233 0.45 -8.43 -18.45
C GLY A 233 0.53 -7.40 -17.31
N LEU A 234 -0.58 -7.10 -16.66
CA LEU A 234 -0.58 -6.27 -15.44
C LEU A 234 -0.08 -7.08 -14.25
N ARG A 235 0.30 -6.37 -13.19
CA ARG A 235 0.68 -6.96 -11.89
C ARG A 235 -0.48 -6.79 -10.91
N PRO A 236 -1.41 -7.76 -10.80
CA PRO A 236 -2.51 -7.68 -9.87
C PRO A 236 -2.02 -7.88 -8.44
N THR A 237 -2.44 -6.97 -7.55
CA THR A 237 -2.12 -7.01 -6.13
C THR A 237 -3.38 -6.79 -5.30
N LEU A 238 -3.41 -7.29 -4.07
CA LEU A 238 -4.58 -7.22 -3.19
C LEU A 238 -4.31 -6.34 -1.98
N SER A 239 -5.29 -5.53 -1.59
CA SER A 239 -5.40 -4.92 -0.26
C SER A 239 -6.67 -5.41 0.41
N SER A 240 -6.52 -6.22 1.46
CA SER A 240 -7.63 -6.95 2.11
C SER A 240 -7.51 -6.86 3.63
N ASN A 241 -8.64 -7.00 4.32
CA ASN A 241 -8.67 -7.21 5.76
C ASN A 241 -8.20 -8.63 6.16
N GLY A 242 -8.11 -9.56 5.21
CA GLY A 242 -7.60 -10.92 5.39
C GLY A 242 -8.55 -11.91 6.06
N THR A 243 -9.64 -11.46 6.67
CA THR A 243 -10.50 -12.34 7.48
C THR A 243 -11.30 -13.35 6.64
N LEU A 244 -11.43 -13.10 5.34
CA LEU A 244 -12.11 -13.99 4.38
C LEU A 244 -11.13 -14.82 3.55
N MET A 245 -9.82 -14.70 3.79
CA MET A 245 -8.79 -15.39 3.00
C MET A 245 -8.65 -16.85 3.45
N THR A 246 -9.57 -17.72 3.05
CA THR A 246 -9.45 -19.17 3.27
C THR A 246 -8.37 -19.79 2.39
N PRO A 247 -7.90 -21.03 2.66
CA PRO A 247 -6.96 -21.73 1.79
C PRO A 247 -7.43 -21.83 0.33
N GLU A 248 -8.73 -22.03 0.10
CA GLU A 248 -9.33 -22.14 -1.23
C GLU A 248 -9.34 -20.80 -1.96
N ILE A 249 -9.70 -19.71 -1.26
CA ILE A 249 -9.68 -18.35 -1.83
C ILE A 249 -8.25 -17.93 -2.16
N ALA A 250 -7.31 -18.17 -1.24
CA ALA A 250 -5.89 -17.87 -1.46
C ALA A 250 -5.36 -18.61 -2.71
N ARG A 251 -5.62 -19.91 -2.82
CA ARG A 251 -5.21 -20.71 -3.98
C ARG A 251 -5.86 -20.20 -5.27
N THR A 252 -7.17 -19.94 -5.24
CA THR A 252 -7.92 -19.45 -6.41
C THR A 252 -7.35 -18.12 -6.92
N LEU A 253 -7.03 -17.18 -6.02
CA LEU A 253 -6.44 -15.90 -6.40
C LEU A 253 -4.99 -16.04 -6.88
N ALA A 254 -4.21 -16.94 -6.27
CA ALA A 254 -2.82 -17.21 -6.70
C ALA A 254 -2.79 -17.83 -8.10
N ASP A 255 -3.63 -18.82 -8.36
CA ASP A 255 -3.78 -19.49 -9.66
C ASP A 255 -4.28 -18.51 -10.75
N ALA A 256 -5.09 -17.53 -10.35
CA ALA A 256 -5.49 -16.41 -11.21
C ALA A 256 -4.36 -15.40 -11.47
N GLY A 257 -3.20 -15.51 -10.82
CA GLY A 257 -2.04 -14.64 -11.04
C GLY A 257 -1.88 -13.49 -10.04
N MET A 258 -2.60 -13.50 -8.91
CA MET A 258 -2.39 -12.54 -7.82
C MET A 258 -0.97 -12.67 -7.26
N VAL A 259 -0.15 -11.62 -7.37
CA VAL A 259 1.28 -11.71 -7.00
C VAL A 259 1.58 -11.28 -5.56
N ARG A 260 0.65 -10.56 -4.92
CA ARG A 260 0.84 -9.99 -3.58
C ARG A 260 -0.48 -9.76 -2.87
N ALA A 261 -0.52 -10.05 -1.56
CA ALA A 261 -1.59 -9.65 -0.66
C ALA A 261 -1.06 -8.76 0.48
N GLY A 262 -1.59 -7.55 0.59
CA GLY A 262 -1.37 -6.70 1.75
C GLY A 262 -2.53 -6.85 2.73
N ILE A 263 -2.26 -7.41 3.90
CA ILE A 263 -3.25 -7.72 4.92
C ILE A 263 -3.19 -6.71 6.06
N SER A 264 -4.37 -6.24 6.44
CA SER A 264 -4.58 -5.14 7.36
C SER A 264 -4.64 -5.62 8.83
N LEU A 265 -3.69 -5.18 9.66
CA LEU A 265 -3.65 -5.41 11.12
C LEU A 265 -3.35 -4.08 11.81
N ASP A 266 -4.31 -3.55 12.58
CA ASP A 266 -4.25 -2.21 13.21
C ASP A 266 -3.93 -2.27 14.72
N GLY A 267 -3.22 -3.30 15.17
CA GLY A 267 -2.82 -3.52 16.56
C GLY A 267 -2.65 -5.02 16.86
N LEU A 268 -2.30 -5.34 18.10
CA LEU A 268 -2.41 -6.69 18.64
C LEU A 268 -3.88 -7.03 18.89
N GLU A 269 -4.17 -8.30 19.20
CA GLU A 269 -5.53 -8.87 19.15
C GLU A 269 -6.64 -7.96 19.70
N GLN A 270 -6.51 -7.48 20.93
CA GLN A 270 -7.56 -6.67 21.56
C GLN A 270 -7.75 -5.31 20.87
N VAL A 271 -6.66 -4.62 20.54
CA VAL A 271 -6.70 -3.29 19.91
C VAL A 271 -7.19 -3.42 18.48
N ASN A 272 -6.68 -4.38 17.72
CA ASN A 272 -7.10 -4.64 16.35
C ASN A 272 -8.58 -4.96 16.25
N ASP A 273 -9.09 -5.91 17.04
CA ASP A 273 -10.49 -6.32 16.97
C ASP A 273 -11.43 -5.15 17.26
N LYS A 274 -11.08 -4.32 18.26
CA LYS A 274 -11.82 -3.10 18.60
C LYS A 274 -11.76 -2.08 17.46
N PHE A 275 -10.58 -1.83 16.90
CA PHE A 275 -10.36 -0.82 15.87
C PHE A 275 -10.97 -1.20 14.52
N ARG A 276 -10.95 -2.51 14.19
CA ARG A 276 -11.54 -3.12 12.99
C ARG A 276 -13.05 -3.40 13.14
N GLY A 277 -13.58 -3.31 14.36
CA GLY A 277 -15.01 -3.42 14.65
C GLY A 277 -15.55 -4.85 14.61
N SER A 278 -14.70 -5.86 14.81
CA SER A 278 -15.10 -7.28 14.85
C SER A 278 -14.19 -8.10 15.74
N LYS A 279 -14.79 -8.90 16.64
CA LYS A 279 -14.08 -9.84 17.49
C LYS A 279 -13.60 -11.04 16.67
N GLY A 280 -12.34 -11.43 16.82
CA GLY A 280 -11.68 -12.49 16.06
C GLY A 280 -10.96 -11.99 14.81
N ALA A 281 -11.13 -10.73 14.41
CA ALA A 281 -10.56 -10.18 13.18
C ALA A 281 -9.04 -10.30 13.13
N PHE A 282 -8.34 -10.15 14.26
CA PHE A 282 -6.89 -10.33 14.34
C PHE A 282 -6.47 -11.76 13.99
N LYS A 283 -7.15 -12.76 14.58
CA LYS A 283 -6.85 -14.17 14.37
C LYS A 283 -7.16 -14.60 12.94
N ASP A 284 -8.31 -14.17 12.43
CA ASP A 284 -8.73 -14.48 11.06
C ASP A 284 -7.79 -13.84 10.04
N ALA A 285 -7.34 -12.59 10.27
CA ALA A 285 -6.37 -11.92 9.40
C ALA A 285 -4.99 -12.60 9.43
N LEU A 286 -4.51 -13.05 10.61
CA LEU A 286 -3.27 -13.83 10.71
C LEU A 286 -3.37 -15.15 9.97
N GLU A 287 -4.50 -15.85 10.07
CA GLU A 287 -4.73 -17.07 9.29
C GLU A 287 -4.77 -16.78 7.79
N GLY A 288 -5.39 -15.66 7.39
CA GLY A 288 -5.35 -15.18 6.02
C GLY A 288 -3.93 -14.89 5.50
N ILE A 289 -3.04 -14.35 6.34
CA ILE A 289 -1.62 -14.17 6.01
C ILE A 289 -0.95 -15.52 5.75
N ARG A 290 -1.18 -16.52 6.61
CA ARG A 290 -0.63 -17.87 6.43
C ARG A 290 -1.13 -18.50 5.15
N ASN A 291 -2.44 -18.48 4.91
CA ASN A 291 -3.05 -19.04 3.70
C ASN A 291 -2.49 -18.42 2.42
N ALA A 292 -2.31 -17.09 2.39
CA ALA A 292 -1.69 -16.41 1.25
C ALA A 292 -0.21 -16.77 1.07
N THR A 293 0.53 -16.92 2.19
CA THR A 293 1.94 -17.31 2.18
C THR A 293 2.13 -18.74 1.67
N ASP A 294 1.27 -19.68 2.10
CA ASP A 294 1.34 -21.10 1.74
C ASP A 294 1.15 -21.37 0.25
N VAL A 295 0.44 -20.47 -0.45
CA VAL A 295 0.26 -20.52 -1.92
C VAL A 295 1.30 -19.69 -2.67
N GLY A 296 2.32 -19.16 -1.97
CA GLY A 296 3.45 -18.44 -2.56
C GLY A 296 3.19 -16.97 -2.89
N MET A 297 2.08 -16.37 -2.42
CA MET A 297 1.90 -14.93 -2.56
C MET A 297 2.91 -14.18 -1.68
N ARG A 298 3.42 -13.06 -2.19
CA ARG A 298 4.13 -12.12 -1.31
C ARG A 298 3.13 -11.47 -0.36
N VAL A 299 3.33 -11.61 0.94
CA VAL A 299 2.49 -10.98 1.95
C VAL A 299 3.11 -9.70 2.50
N SER A 300 2.28 -8.76 2.95
CA SER A 300 2.72 -7.60 3.73
C SER A 300 1.69 -7.23 4.78
N LEU A 301 2.13 -6.90 5.98
CA LEU A 301 1.29 -6.32 7.02
C LEU A 301 1.08 -4.83 6.74
N ARG A 302 -0.16 -4.36 6.83
CA ARG A 302 -0.51 -2.93 6.74
C ARG A 302 -1.11 -2.46 8.06
N PHE A 303 -0.55 -1.39 8.63
CA PHE A 303 -0.94 -0.82 9.91
C PHE A 303 -1.14 0.68 9.78
N THR A 304 -2.29 1.22 10.18
CA THR A 304 -2.55 2.67 10.20
C THR A 304 -2.36 3.20 11.61
N MET A 305 -1.35 4.06 11.80
CA MET A 305 -1.04 4.69 13.07
C MET A 305 -2.10 5.71 13.48
N THR A 306 -2.56 5.59 14.72
CA THR A 306 -3.42 6.56 15.41
C THR A 306 -3.06 6.59 16.90
N LYS A 307 -3.60 7.56 17.65
CA LYS A 307 -3.47 7.59 19.13
C LYS A 307 -3.97 6.31 19.81
N GLN A 308 -4.88 5.58 19.17
CA GLN A 308 -5.54 4.43 19.78
C GLN A 308 -4.74 3.12 19.68
N ASN A 309 -3.76 3.06 18.77
CA ASN A 309 -3.08 1.81 18.44
C ASN A 309 -1.55 1.93 18.25
N VAL A 310 -0.98 3.13 18.26
CA VAL A 310 0.48 3.32 18.05
C VAL A 310 1.33 2.55 19.06
N ASP A 311 0.85 2.38 20.29
CA ASP A 311 1.59 1.69 21.35
C ASP A 311 1.71 0.17 21.09
N ASP A 312 0.87 -0.41 20.23
CA ASP A 312 0.96 -1.80 19.79
C ASP A 312 1.96 -1.99 18.63
N MET A 313 2.43 -0.91 18.01
CA MET A 313 3.31 -0.97 16.84
C MET A 313 4.58 -1.80 17.09
N PRO A 314 5.32 -1.66 18.21
CA PRO A 314 6.48 -2.52 18.48
C PRO A 314 6.14 -4.02 18.43
N GLY A 315 5.01 -4.41 19.04
CA GLY A 315 4.55 -5.80 19.04
C GLY A 315 4.15 -6.30 17.64
N LEU A 316 3.70 -5.43 16.74
CA LEU A 316 3.46 -5.79 15.34
C LEU A 316 4.75 -6.06 14.56
N PHE A 317 5.85 -5.35 14.86
CA PHE A 317 7.16 -5.68 14.30
C PHE A 317 7.65 -7.04 14.80
N ASP A 318 7.52 -7.30 16.10
CA ASP A 318 7.89 -8.59 16.69
C ASP A 318 7.08 -9.73 16.07
N LEU A 319 5.76 -9.54 15.93
CA LEU A 319 4.86 -10.48 15.28
C LEU A 319 5.24 -10.73 13.82
N ALA A 320 5.61 -9.68 13.07
CA ALA A 320 6.02 -9.82 11.69
C ALA A 320 7.29 -10.68 11.56
N GLU A 321 8.26 -10.49 12.46
CA GLU A 321 9.48 -11.29 12.51
C GLU A 321 9.21 -12.74 12.95
N GLU A 322 8.37 -12.96 13.96
CA GLU A 322 8.01 -14.29 14.47
C GLU A 322 7.25 -15.13 13.43
N VAL A 323 6.28 -14.52 12.74
CA VAL A 323 5.46 -15.19 11.73
C VAL A 323 6.20 -15.31 10.38
N GLY A 324 7.28 -14.55 10.18
CA GLY A 324 8.02 -14.51 8.92
C GLY A 324 7.34 -13.67 7.84
N ILE A 325 6.60 -12.63 8.22
CA ILE A 325 6.03 -11.66 7.30
C ILE A 325 7.16 -10.77 6.77
N PRO A 326 7.46 -10.76 5.46
CA PRO A 326 8.66 -10.14 4.92
C PRO A 326 8.56 -8.62 4.75
N ARG A 327 7.36 -8.04 4.89
CA ARG A 327 7.12 -6.61 4.66
C ARG A 327 6.08 -6.04 5.63
N VAL A 328 6.39 -4.87 6.19
CA VAL A 328 5.46 -4.04 6.95
C VAL A 328 5.32 -2.67 6.28
N CYS A 329 4.07 -2.24 6.08
CA CYS A 329 3.72 -0.92 5.58
C CYS A 329 2.99 -0.14 6.68
N ILE A 330 3.61 0.93 7.15
CA ILE A 330 3.08 1.80 8.21
C ILE A 330 2.44 3.03 7.56
N TYR A 331 1.13 3.16 7.73
CA TYR A 331 0.31 4.24 7.19
C TYR A 331 0.12 5.32 8.24
N HIS A 332 0.20 6.58 7.82
CA HIS A 332 -0.36 7.69 8.57
C HIS A 332 -1.84 7.84 8.22
N LEU A 333 -2.66 8.23 9.20
CA LEU A 333 -4.10 8.37 8.98
C LEU A 333 -4.41 9.40 7.89
N ALA A 334 -5.20 9.01 6.89
CA ALA A 334 -5.85 9.91 5.95
C ALA A 334 -7.24 10.29 6.48
N TYR A 335 -7.61 11.56 6.36
CA TYR A 335 -8.91 12.06 6.81
C TYR A 335 -9.95 11.93 5.70
N ALA A 336 -10.39 10.69 5.48
CA ALA A 336 -11.41 10.35 4.50
C ALA A 336 -12.45 9.42 5.11
N GLY A 337 -13.71 9.53 4.67
CA GLY A 337 -14.79 8.65 5.11
C GLY A 337 -14.97 8.66 6.64
N ARG A 338 -14.97 7.49 7.29
CA ARG A 338 -15.04 7.42 8.76
C ARG A 338 -13.80 8.00 9.43
N GLY A 339 -12.65 8.02 8.74
CA GLY A 339 -11.41 8.62 9.20
C GLY A 339 -11.47 10.14 9.39
N GLU A 340 -12.38 10.85 8.72
CA GLU A 340 -12.58 12.30 8.94
C GLU A 340 -12.99 12.62 10.39
N LYS A 341 -13.77 11.71 11.00
CA LYS A 341 -14.21 11.84 12.40
C LYS A 341 -13.10 11.53 13.40
N LEU A 342 -11.95 11.06 12.92
CA LEU A 342 -10.79 10.69 13.72
C LEU A 342 -9.70 11.76 13.74
N LEU A 343 -9.95 12.98 13.25
CA LEU A 343 -8.99 14.08 13.34
C LEU A 343 -8.43 14.26 14.77
N SER A 344 -9.30 14.20 15.79
CA SER A 344 -8.88 14.30 17.19
C SER A 344 -8.14 13.07 17.73
N PHE A 345 -8.24 11.94 17.02
CA PHE A 345 -7.58 10.67 17.32
C PHE A 345 -6.36 10.41 16.42
N ASP A 346 -6.03 11.32 15.51
CA ASP A 346 -4.76 11.30 14.80
C ASP A 346 -3.61 11.55 15.79
N LEU A 347 -2.44 11.02 15.44
CA LEU A 347 -1.25 11.10 16.26
C LEU A 347 -0.72 12.53 16.33
N ASP A 348 -0.39 13.00 17.53
CA ASP A 348 0.24 14.32 17.70
C ASP A 348 1.64 14.31 17.07
N ASN A 349 2.11 15.47 16.61
CA ASN A 349 3.37 15.58 15.85
C ASN A 349 4.60 15.04 16.61
N ASP A 350 4.69 15.26 17.93
CA ASP A 350 5.80 14.76 18.75
C ASP A 350 5.76 13.22 18.84
N ARG A 351 4.59 12.65 19.16
CA ARG A 351 4.39 11.19 19.18
C ARG A 351 4.58 10.56 17.81
N ARG A 352 4.24 11.27 16.74
CA ARG A 352 4.49 10.84 15.36
C ARG A 352 5.98 10.77 15.07
N ARG A 353 6.75 11.79 15.46
CA ARG A 353 8.21 11.79 15.33
C ARG A 353 8.82 10.62 16.09
N GLU A 354 8.42 10.40 17.34
CA GLU A 354 8.88 9.26 18.15
C GLU A 354 8.58 7.91 17.48
N ALA A 355 7.36 7.73 16.94
CA ALA A 355 6.97 6.52 16.23
C ALA A 355 7.80 6.30 14.95
N VAL A 356 8.04 7.36 14.18
CA VAL A 356 8.85 7.30 12.95
C VAL A 356 10.32 7.01 13.25
N GLU A 357 10.90 7.61 14.29
CA GLU A 357 12.26 7.29 14.74
C GLU A 357 12.36 5.84 15.26
N PHE A 358 11.33 5.35 15.96
CA PHE A 358 11.25 3.93 16.31
C PHE A 358 11.29 3.04 15.06
N ILE A 359 10.51 3.38 14.02
CA ILE A 359 10.49 2.64 12.75
C ILE A 359 11.91 2.59 12.14
N PHE A 360 12.65 3.69 12.15
CA PHE A 360 14.02 3.73 11.63
C PHE A 360 14.96 2.80 12.39
N LYS A 361 14.97 2.91 13.73
CA LYS A 361 15.79 2.08 14.62
C LYS A 361 15.43 0.60 14.47
N ARG A 362 14.13 0.27 14.46
CA ARG A 362 13.64 -1.11 14.33
C ARG A 362 13.98 -1.71 12.97
N THR A 363 13.96 -0.91 11.90
CA THR A 363 14.39 -1.36 10.55
C THR A 363 15.86 -1.76 10.55
N ILE A 364 16.75 -0.90 11.07
CA ILE A 364 18.18 -1.21 11.16
C ILE A 364 18.42 -2.45 12.02
N GLN A 365 17.76 -2.53 13.19
CA GLN A 365 17.84 -3.67 14.08
C GLN A 365 17.45 -4.97 13.38
N SER A 366 16.32 -4.98 12.66
CA SER A 366 15.83 -6.16 11.95
C SER A 366 16.83 -6.70 10.91
N HIS A 367 17.52 -5.80 10.21
CA HIS A 367 18.58 -6.19 9.27
C HIS A 367 19.85 -6.66 9.98
N ALA A 368 20.25 -6.01 11.07
CA ALA A 368 21.42 -6.40 11.86
C ALA A 368 21.26 -7.80 12.50
N THR A 369 20.04 -8.18 12.85
CA THR A 369 19.72 -9.51 13.42
C THR A 369 19.33 -10.55 12.37
N GLY A 370 19.35 -10.20 11.08
CA GLY A 370 19.13 -11.13 9.97
C GLY A 370 17.66 -11.43 9.62
N HIS A 371 16.69 -10.77 10.28
CA HIS A 371 15.26 -10.88 9.93
C HIS A 371 14.95 -10.21 8.58
N ASN A 372 15.72 -9.19 8.18
CA ASN A 372 15.65 -8.54 6.88
C ASN A 372 14.25 -8.00 6.51
N LEU A 373 13.53 -7.45 7.49
CA LEU A 373 12.18 -6.94 7.29
C LEU A 373 12.17 -5.74 6.32
N GLU A 374 11.34 -5.80 5.29
CA GLU A 374 11.09 -4.62 4.44
C GLU A 374 10.09 -3.69 5.12
N VAL A 375 10.50 -2.45 5.38
CA VAL A 375 9.71 -1.46 6.11
C VAL A 375 9.47 -0.24 5.24
N LEU A 376 8.19 0.11 5.09
CA LEU A 376 7.73 1.27 4.32
C LEU A 376 6.90 2.19 5.22
N THR A 377 7.06 3.50 5.08
CA THR A 377 6.08 4.48 5.58
C THR A 377 5.27 5.06 4.43
N VAL A 378 4.01 5.39 4.72
CA VAL A 378 2.98 5.69 3.70
C VAL A 378 2.15 6.88 4.16
N ASP A 379 1.73 7.73 3.21
CA ASP A 379 0.78 8.81 3.43
C ASP A 379 1.25 9.94 4.35
N ASN A 380 2.56 10.03 4.60
CA ASN A 380 3.20 11.23 5.16
C ASN A 380 4.60 11.43 4.58
N HIS A 381 4.70 12.33 3.61
CA HIS A 381 5.95 12.59 2.91
C HIS A 381 6.94 13.44 3.72
N ALA A 382 6.54 13.93 4.90
CA ALA A 382 7.47 14.54 5.87
C ALA A 382 8.42 13.51 6.51
N ASP A 383 8.08 12.22 6.47
CA ASP A 383 8.96 11.14 6.96
C ASP A 383 10.29 11.09 6.22
N GLY A 384 10.32 11.46 4.93
CA GLY A 384 11.54 11.53 4.15
C GLY A 384 12.53 12.54 4.74
N PRO A 385 12.20 13.85 4.78
CA PRO A 385 13.04 14.88 5.39
C PRO A 385 13.54 14.52 6.78
N ILE A 386 12.68 13.94 7.61
CA ILE A 386 13.02 13.50 8.97
C ILE A 386 14.05 12.37 8.94
N LEU A 387 13.88 11.39 8.05
CA LEU A 387 14.85 10.31 7.82
C LEU A 387 16.20 10.88 7.37
N ALA A 388 16.22 11.83 6.43
CA ALA A 388 17.46 12.44 5.95
C ALA A 388 18.22 13.16 7.08
N MET A 389 17.53 14.00 7.86
CA MET A 389 18.13 14.68 9.00
C MET A 389 18.63 13.68 10.06
N TRP A 390 17.81 12.68 10.39
CA TRP A 390 18.18 11.62 11.32
C TRP A 390 19.42 10.83 10.85
N ALA A 391 19.50 10.54 9.55
CA ALA A 391 20.62 9.81 8.96
C ALA A 391 21.93 10.60 8.98
N ARG A 392 21.92 11.94 8.91
CA ARG A 392 23.15 12.74 9.05
C ARG A 392 23.85 12.50 10.39
N GLU A 393 23.09 12.23 11.44
CA GLU A 393 23.61 11.96 12.78
C GLU A 393 23.92 10.48 13.01
N HIS A 394 23.06 9.57 12.52
CA HIS A 394 23.09 8.15 12.89
C HIS A 394 23.64 7.22 11.79
N ALA A 395 23.69 7.68 10.54
CA ALA A 395 24.18 6.95 9.38
C ALA A 395 24.87 7.91 8.38
N PRO A 396 25.90 8.67 8.79
CA PRO A 396 26.47 9.75 7.98
C PRO A 396 27.00 9.28 6.63
N ASP A 397 27.53 8.05 6.55
CA ASP A 397 28.02 7.44 5.30
C ASP A 397 26.92 7.23 4.24
N ARG A 398 25.65 7.27 4.66
CA ARG A 398 24.46 7.09 3.83
C ARG A 398 23.72 8.40 3.54
N ALA A 399 24.02 9.49 4.25
CA ALA A 399 23.19 10.69 4.26
C ALA A 399 23.00 11.31 2.86
N ASP A 400 24.10 11.51 2.12
CA ASP A 400 24.05 12.07 0.76
C ASP A 400 23.27 11.17 -0.21
N ASP A 401 23.45 9.86 -0.08
CA ASP A 401 22.77 8.85 -0.89
C ASP A 401 21.26 8.83 -0.62
N ILE A 402 20.87 8.97 0.64
CA ILE A 402 19.48 9.07 1.10
C ILE A 402 18.83 10.32 0.53
N GLU A 403 19.45 11.50 0.65
CA GLU A 403 18.91 12.75 0.11
C GLU A 403 18.71 12.66 -1.40
N ARG A 404 19.69 12.11 -2.13
CA ARG A 404 19.58 11.87 -3.57
C ARG A 404 18.43 10.90 -3.91
N LEU A 405 18.27 9.81 -3.17
CA LEU A 405 17.19 8.86 -3.37
C LEU A 405 15.82 9.49 -3.06
N MET A 406 15.73 10.35 -2.05
CA MET A 406 14.50 11.06 -1.73
C MET A 406 14.11 12.10 -2.79
N LEU A 407 15.07 12.83 -3.34
CA LEU A 407 14.81 13.72 -4.48
C LEU A 407 14.33 12.93 -5.69
N LYS A 408 14.90 11.75 -5.94
CA LYS A 408 14.38 10.83 -6.95
C LYS A 408 12.98 10.36 -6.59
N ASN A 409 12.71 10.03 -5.32
CA ASN A 409 11.38 9.62 -4.88
C ASN A 409 10.37 10.69 -5.28
N GLY A 410 10.49 11.93 -4.79
CA GLY A 410 9.69 13.07 -5.26
C GLY A 410 8.37 13.29 -4.52
N GLY A 411 8.14 12.60 -3.39
CA GLY A 411 7.10 12.95 -2.43
C GLY A 411 5.68 12.57 -2.84
N ASN A 412 4.70 13.43 -2.60
CA ASN A 412 3.31 13.14 -2.96
C ASN A 412 3.10 12.88 -4.47
N SER A 413 2.46 11.76 -4.83
CA SER A 413 2.20 11.39 -6.23
C SER A 413 0.80 11.67 -6.77
N ALA A 414 -0.13 12.20 -5.99
CA ALA A 414 -1.52 12.39 -6.44
C ALA A 414 -1.56 13.12 -7.79
N GLY A 415 -2.26 12.58 -8.80
CA GLY A 415 -2.28 13.19 -10.15
C GLY A 415 -1.02 12.98 -11.01
N ARG A 416 -0.04 12.19 -10.54
CA ARG A 416 1.16 11.78 -11.27
C ARG A 416 1.36 10.26 -11.20
N GLY A 417 1.83 9.77 -10.06
CA GLY A 417 2.33 8.39 -9.87
C GLY A 417 1.32 7.41 -9.26
N ILE A 418 0.19 7.91 -8.79
CA ILE A 418 -0.95 7.13 -8.28
C ILE A 418 -2.24 7.69 -8.84
N ALA A 419 -3.21 6.80 -8.99
CA ALA A 419 -4.59 7.13 -9.27
C ALA A 419 -5.50 6.14 -8.52
N SER A 420 -6.77 6.49 -8.38
CA SER A 420 -7.78 5.57 -7.86
C SER A 420 -9.00 5.51 -8.75
N ILE A 421 -9.64 4.35 -8.78
CA ILE A 421 -10.97 4.15 -9.36
C ILE A 421 -11.87 3.68 -8.20
N ASP A 422 -13.02 4.32 -7.99
CA ASP A 422 -13.99 3.88 -6.98
C ASP A 422 -14.90 2.73 -7.49
N ASN A 423 -15.82 2.28 -6.64
CA ASN A 423 -16.73 1.18 -6.96
C ASN A 423 -17.79 1.52 -8.03
N LEU A 424 -17.96 2.81 -8.33
CA LEU A 424 -18.87 3.34 -9.36
C LEU A 424 -18.12 3.76 -10.64
N GLY A 425 -16.81 3.55 -10.69
CA GLY A 425 -15.98 3.88 -11.84
C GLY A 425 -15.46 5.31 -11.87
N ASN A 426 -15.69 6.12 -10.84
CA ASN A 426 -15.14 7.46 -10.76
C ASN A 426 -13.63 7.42 -10.55
N ILE A 427 -12.92 8.33 -11.20
CA ILE A 427 -11.47 8.44 -11.18
C ILE A 427 -11.08 9.51 -10.15
N HIS A 428 -10.14 9.19 -9.29
CA HIS A 428 -9.69 10.07 -8.20
C HIS A 428 -8.15 10.27 -8.24
N PRO A 429 -7.65 11.41 -7.73
CA PRO A 429 -6.22 11.70 -7.70
C PRO A 429 -5.36 10.68 -6.92
N ASP A 430 -5.92 10.09 -5.86
CA ASP A 430 -5.32 9.05 -5.03
C ASP A 430 -6.42 8.20 -4.35
N GLN A 431 -6.02 7.15 -3.65
CA GLN A 431 -6.92 6.14 -3.07
C GLN A 431 -7.89 6.65 -1.99
N PHE A 432 -7.58 7.77 -1.33
CA PHE A 432 -8.41 8.31 -0.24
C PHE A 432 -9.22 9.53 -0.68
N TRP A 433 -8.93 10.11 -1.84
CA TRP A 433 -9.48 11.39 -2.26
C TRP A 433 -10.80 11.29 -3.04
N TRP A 434 -11.76 10.51 -2.52
CA TRP A 434 -13.02 10.21 -3.22
C TRP A 434 -13.94 11.42 -3.38
N THR A 435 -13.68 12.50 -2.64
CA THR A 435 -14.41 13.78 -2.77
C THR A 435 -14.04 14.56 -4.03
N ARG A 436 -12.96 14.18 -4.74
CA ARG A 436 -12.50 14.81 -5.97
C ARG A 436 -12.63 13.84 -7.13
N ASN A 437 -13.67 14.00 -7.94
CA ASN A 437 -13.90 13.22 -9.16
C ASN A 437 -13.22 13.88 -10.36
N LEU A 438 -12.40 13.13 -11.10
CA LEU A 438 -11.70 13.55 -12.30
C LEU A 438 -12.42 13.14 -13.60
N GLY A 439 -13.35 12.19 -13.52
CA GLY A 439 -14.05 11.58 -14.66
C GLY A 439 -14.53 10.17 -14.31
N ASN A 440 -15.24 9.49 -15.23
CA ASN A 440 -15.76 8.14 -14.98
C ASN A 440 -15.38 7.17 -16.11
N VAL A 441 -14.84 5.99 -15.74
CA VAL A 441 -14.36 4.96 -16.70
C VAL A 441 -15.46 4.32 -17.54
N LEU A 442 -16.73 4.51 -17.17
CA LEU A 442 -17.89 4.08 -17.96
C LEU A 442 -18.27 5.07 -19.04
N GLU A 443 -17.82 6.32 -18.92
CA GLU A 443 -18.09 7.40 -19.87
C GLU A 443 -16.91 7.59 -20.82
N GLN A 444 -15.69 7.54 -20.29
CA GLN A 444 -14.45 7.76 -21.03
C GLN A 444 -13.33 6.85 -20.50
N PRO A 445 -12.44 6.32 -21.36
CA PRO A 445 -11.31 5.51 -20.91
C PRO A 445 -10.46 6.24 -19.85
N PHE A 446 -9.95 5.51 -18.86
CA PHE A 446 -9.10 6.08 -17.80
C PHE A 446 -7.88 6.78 -18.40
N SER A 447 -7.29 6.17 -19.42
CA SER A 447 -6.12 6.70 -20.12
C SER A 447 -6.34 8.12 -20.68
N GLU A 448 -7.52 8.37 -21.24
CA GLU A 448 -7.87 9.69 -21.78
C GLU A 448 -8.15 10.71 -20.67
N VAL A 449 -8.93 10.34 -19.64
CA VAL A 449 -9.19 11.22 -18.49
C VAL A 449 -7.89 11.60 -17.79
N TRP A 450 -6.97 10.64 -17.64
CA TRP A 450 -5.71 10.87 -16.98
C TRP A 450 -4.75 11.74 -17.81
N GLU A 451 -4.77 11.63 -19.14
CA GLU A 451 -3.89 12.43 -20.00
C GLU A 451 -4.54 13.74 -20.48
N ASP A 452 -5.79 14.02 -20.09
CA ASP A 452 -6.49 15.24 -20.44
C ASP A 452 -5.78 16.49 -19.88
N ALA A 453 -5.21 17.28 -20.79
CA ALA A 453 -4.53 18.52 -20.46
C ALA A 453 -5.51 19.63 -20.04
N ASP A 454 -6.78 19.53 -20.45
CA ASP A 454 -7.84 20.48 -20.13
C ASP A 454 -8.45 20.21 -18.75
N ASN A 455 -8.11 19.07 -18.11
CA ASN A 455 -8.44 18.82 -16.72
C ASN A 455 -7.63 19.75 -15.79
N GLY A 456 -8.17 20.94 -15.55
CA GLY A 456 -7.51 22.00 -14.79
C GLY A 456 -7.06 21.58 -13.39
N PHE A 457 -7.84 20.74 -12.69
CA PHE A 457 -7.46 20.27 -11.36
C PHE A 457 -6.30 19.27 -11.41
N LEU A 458 -6.30 18.33 -12.37
CA LEU A 458 -5.20 17.39 -12.57
C LEU A 458 -3.91 18.12 -12.96
N SER A 459 -4.01 19.13 -13.83
CA SER A 459 -2.91 20.02 -14.21
C SER A 459 -2.34 20.78 -13.00
N GLN A 460 -3.21 21.35 -12.15
CA GLN A 460 -2.79 22.00 -10.90
C GLN A 460 -2.11 21.02 -9.93
N LEU A 461 -2.58 19.78 -9.81
CA LEU A 461 -1.90 18.76 -9.01
C LEU A 461 -0.50 18.47 -9.57
N ARG A 462 -0.36 18.31 -10.89
CA ARG A 462 0.95 18.04 -11.52
C ARG A 462 1.98 19.13 -11.26
N ASP A 463 1.54 20.39 -11.19
CA ASP A 463 2.37 21.58 -10.95
C ASP A 463 2.00 22.36 -9.67
N ARG A 464 1.74 21.62 -8.58
CA ARG A 464 1.14 22.22 -7.37
C ARG A 464 2.05 23.16 -6.58
N LYS A 465 3.36 23.12 -6.78
CA LYS A 465 4.34 23.73 -5.85
C LYS A 465 4.08 25.21 -5.60
N ALA A 466 3.72 25.95 -6.64
CA ALA A 466 3.37 27.37 -6.54
C ALA A 466 2.04 27.62 -5.81
N LEU A 467 1.14 26.64 -5.80
CA LEU A 467 -0.20 26.70 -5.18
C LEU A 467 -0.18 26.39 -3.68
N LEU A 468 0.89 25.75 -3.19
CA LEU A 468 1.04 25.40 -1.78
C LEU A 468 1.21 26.64 -0.88
N PRO A 469 0.96 26.54 0.44
CA PRO A 469 1.10 27.66 1.37
C PRO A 469 2.54 28.18 1.43
N GLN A 470 2.71 29.42 1.86
CA GLN A 470 4.03 30.08 1.93
C GLN A 470 5.08 29.23 2.67
N ARG A 471 4.69 28.63 3.81
CA ARG A 471 5.55 27.73 4.59
C ARG A 471 6.12 26.57 3.77
N CYS A 472 5.33 26.00 2.85
CA CYS A 472 5.79 24.93 1.97
C CYS A 472 6.68 25.48 0.84
N ARG A 473 6.36 26.64 0.28
CA ARG A 473 7.14 27.26 -0.80
C ARG A 473 8.54 27.69 -0.35
N ASP A 474 8.67 28.07 0.91
CA ASP A 474 9.95 28.45 1.52
C ASP A 474 10.71 27.23 2.08
N CYS A 475 10.12 26.03 2.07
CA CYS A 475 10.72 24.83 2.62
C CYS A 475 11.75 24.22 1.66
N SER A 476 12.98 24.04 2.13
CA SER A 476 14.07 23.43 1.36
C SER A 476 13.79 21.98 0.94
N TRP A 477 12.94 21.28 1.69
CA TRP A 477 12.51 19.91 1.42
C TRP A 477 11.34 19.79 0.44
N LEU A 478 10.81 20.89 -0.11
CA LEU A 478 9.62 20.85 -0.98
C LEU A 478 9.80 19.93 -2.19
N ASN A 479 11.01 19.81 -2.73
CA ASN A 479 11.26 18.97 -3.91
C ASN A 479 11.17 17.46 -3.63
N SER A 480 11.43 17.03 -2.39
CA SER A 480 11.33 15.62 -1.98
C SER A 480 10.01 15.29 -1.27
N CYS A 481 9.36 16.27 -0.62
CA CYS A 481 8.06 16.09 0.03
C CYS A 481 6.87 16.33 -0.92
N ASN A 482 7.02 17.29 -1.83
CA ASN A 482 6.01 17.69 -2.83
C ASN A 482 4.63 18.04 -2.21
N GLY A 483 4.65 18.68 -1.04
CA GLY A 483 3.47 19.19 -0.38
C GLY A 483 2.81 18.21 0.59
N ASN A 484 3.35 17.03 0.89
CA ASN A 484 2.71 16.08 1.80
C ASN A 484 1.30 15.63 1.31
N LEU A 485 0.52 14.93 2.15
CA LEU A 485 -0.75 14.32 1.74
C LEU A 485 -1.84 15.39 1.52
N ARG A 486 -2.29 15.52 0.28
CA ARG A 486 -3.19 16.62 -0.12
C ARG A 486 -4.63 16.42 0.34
N VAL A 487 -5.18 15.21 0.25
CA VAL A 487 -6.52 14.90 0.79
C VAL A 487 -6.63 15.21 2.28
N ARG A 488 -5.57 14.95 3.07
CA ARG A 488 -5.53 15.30 4.49
C ARG A 488 -5.48 16.81 4.71
N GLY A 489 -4.68 17.53 3.90
CA GLY A 489 -4.69 18.99 3.89
C GLY A 489 -6.04 19.59 3.53
N GLU A 490 -6.72 19.06 2.51
CA GLU A 490 -8.06 19.51 2.12
C GLU A 490 -9.08 19.26 3.22
N SER A 491 -9.11 18.06 3.79
CA SER A 491 -10.03 17.71 4.86
C SER A 491 -9.85 18.61 6.09
N ALA A 492 -8.61 19.00 6.40
CA ALA A 492 -8.31 19.87 7.53
C ALA A 492 -8.61 21.36 7.28
N THR A 493 -8.49 21.84 6.04
CA THR A 493 -8.48 23.29 5.73
C THR A 493 -9.61 23.74 4.79
N GLY A 494 -10.25 22.82 4.09
CA GLY A 494 -11.18 23.08 2.99
C GLY A 494 -10.49 23.44 1.65
N ASP A 495 -9.16 23.46 1.60
CA ASP A 495 -8.39 23.81 0.40
C ASP A 495 -7.54 22.61 -0.09
N PRO A 496 -7.69 22.13 -1.35
CA PRO A 496 -6.89 21.03 -1.90
C PRO A 496 -5.37 21.29 -1.92
N PHE A 497 -4.96 22.56 -1.84
CA PHE A 497 -3.55 22.95 -1.73
C PHE A 497 -3.19 23.44 -0.32
N GLY A 498 -4.10 23.33 0.65
CA GLY A 498 -3.91 23.73 2.03
C GLY A 498 -2.81 22.96 2.77
N MET A 499 -2.50 23.45 3.97
CA MET A 499 -1.47 22.84 4.82
C MET A 499 -1.94 21.48 5.33
N ASP A 500 -1.09 20.46 5.15
CA ASP A 500 -1.30 19.17 5.80
C ASP A 500 -0.90 19.27 7.29
N PRO A 501 -1.83 19.07 8.24
CA PRO A 501 -1.56 19.18 9.67
C PRO A 501 -0.58 18.11 10.18
N ALA A 502 -0.37 17.02 9.46
CA ALA A 502 0.59 16.00 9.80
C ALA A 502 2.01 16.31 9.30
N CYS A 503 2.28 17.52 8.79
CA CYS A 503 3.66 17.99 8.62
C CYS A 503 4.24 18.32 10.00
N TYR A 504 5.26 17.57 10.41
CA TYR A 504 5.90 17.69 11.72
C TYR A 504 7.35 18.19 11.65
N LEU A 505 7.72 18.81 10.53
CA LEU A 505 8.94 19.60 10.42
C LEU A 505 8.75 20.92 11.16
N THR A 506 9.75 21.37 11.89
CA THR A 506 9.82 22.68 12.55
C THR A 506 10.24 23.77 11.54
N ASP A 507 10.05 25.03 11.90
CA ASP A 507 10.45 26.15 11.04
C ASP A 507 11.98 26.26 10.87
N ALA A 508 12.75 25.73 11.82
CA ALA A 508 14.21 25.63 11.69
C ALA A 508 14.59 24.54 10.66
N GLU A 509 13.98 23.35 10.75
CA GLU A 509 14.26 22.22 9.86
C GLU A 509 13.89 22.52 8.39
N ILE A 510 12.84 23.31 8.14
CA ILE A 510 12.46 23.71 6.76
C ILE A 510 13.40 24.76 6.15
N ALA A 511 14.14 25.50 7.00
CA ALA A 511 15.07 26.54 6.57
C ALA A 511 16.49 26.01 6.33
N GLU A 512 16.74 24.73 6.61
CA GLU A 512 18.04 24.10 6.41
C GLU A 512 18.45 24.06 4.94
N THR A 513 19.77 24.05 4.70
CA THR A 513 20.30 23.79 3.35
C THR A 513 20.26 22.29 3.08
N VAL A 514 19.61 21.89 1.99
CA VAL A 514 19.54 20.51 1.51
C VAL A 514 20.46 20.38 0.30
N ALA A 515 21.15 19.25 0.14
CA ALA A 515 21.96 19.02 -1.05
C ALA A 515 21.03 18.95 -2.28
N VAL A 516 21.22 19.88 -3.24
CA VAL A 516 20.37 20.02 -4.44
C VAL A 516 20.84 19.10 -5.57
#